data_AF-A0A7V9GS74-F1
#
_entry.id   AF-A0A7V9GS74-F1
#
_cell.length_a   1.000
_cell.length_b   1.000
_cell.length_c   1.000
_cell.angle_alpha   90.00
_cell.angle_beta   90.00
_cell.angle_gamma   90.00
#
_symmetry.space_group_name_H-M   'P 1'
#
loop_
_entity.id
_entity.type
_entity.pdbx_description
1 polymer ?
#
loop_
_entity_poly.entity_id
_entity_poly.type
_entity_poly.pdbx_seq_one_letter_code
_entity_poly.pdbx_strand_id
1 'polypeptide(L)'
;MRRAVVLAALAAAPAALAQAPAPPAPTPAPVPVPVNPCDDAAQRLKCPDLTMPAPSDLHLRRSGSGRRQLLQATNRLVNVGDGPMEVRGRRTGSRVMGEVTQVIDTTGSTRRRFESSGRLRFTFIPGQYGYWKYENAAYFELWELDRSGARVRRAELGPKQNYCLRDYEKVRAYAVRLGYGACKQNPRLNSVKLGTSRGWSDTYFYGYAGSNHIDVTGLRGCYAFD
;
A
#
# COMPACT_ATOMS: atom_id res chain seq x y z
N MET A 1 4.24 -60.56 -74.06
CA MET A 1 5.03 -60.54 -72.80
C MET A 1 5.50 -59.10 -72.57
N ARG A 2 5.25 -58.56 -71.36
CA ARG A 2 5.14 -57.12 -71.06
C ARG A 2 6.52 -56.42 -71.05
N ARG A 3 6.60 -55.26 -71.71
CA ARG A 3 7.76 -54.34 -71.72
C ARG A 3 7.77 -53.48 -70.45
N ALA A 4 8.98 -53.22 -69.96
CA ALA A 4 9.32 -52.48 -68.75
C ALA A 4 8.96 -50.99 -68.82
N VAL A 5 8.66 -50.40 -67.66
CA VAL A 5 8.67 -48.95 -67.43
C VAL A 5 9.59 -48.67 -66.25
N VAL A 6 10.65 -47.91 -66.51
CA VAL A 6 11.62 -47.39 -65.54
C VAL A 6 11.09 -46.06 -65.01
N LEU A 7 10.99 -45.90 -63.70
CA LEU A 7 10.69 -44.63 -63.04
C LEU A 7 11.93 -44.15 -62.30
N ALA A 8 12.55 -43.09 -62.82
CA ALA A 8 13.68 -42.40 -62.22
C ALA A 8 13.20 -41.49 -61.08
N ALA A 9 13.81 -41.62 -59.89
CA ALA A 9 13.57 -40.76 -58.75
C ALA A 9 14.40 -39.47 -58.86
N LEU A 10 13.74 -38.31 -58.92
CA LEU A 10 14.38 -36.99 -58.80
C LEU A 10 14.45 -36.59 -57.31
N ALA A 11 15.66 -36.52 -56.76
CA ALA A 11 15.92 -35.95 -55.45
C ALA A 11 16.00 -34.41 -55.57
N ALA A 12 15.11 -33.69 -54.89
CA ALA A 12 15.17 -32.23 -54.77
C ALA A 12 16.00 -31.84 -53.53
N ALA A 13 17.05 -31.06 -53.72
CA ALA A 13 17.85 -30.48 -52.64
C ALA A 13 17.13 -29.26 -52.03
N PRO A 14 17.17 -29.06 -50.69
CA PRO A 14 16.58 -27.90 -50.06
C PRO A 14 17.49 -26.67 -50.21
N ALA A 15 16.94 -25.57 -50.73
CA ALA A 15 17.59 -24.26 -50.73
C ALA A 15 17.39 -23.60 -49.36
N ALA A 16 18.48 -23.35 -48.63
CA ALA A 16 18.46 -22.59 -47.38
C ALA A 16 18.34 -21.09 -47.67
N LEU A 17 17.19 -20.50 -47.34
CA LEU A 17 16.99 -19.04 -47.35
C LEU A 17 17.63 -18.45 -46.10
N ALA A 18 18.66 -17.63 -46.28
CA ALA A 18 19.27 -16.86 -45.20
C ALA A 18 18.30 -15.75 -44.74
N GLN A 19 17.83 -15.83 -43.49
CA GLN A 19 17.07 -14.76 -42.83
C GLN A 19 18.00 -13.63 -42.42
N ALA A 20 17.74 -12.43 -42.93
CA ALA A 20 18.41 -11.22 -42.44
C ALA A 20 17.95 -10.90 -40.99
N PRO A 21 18.84 -10.41 -40.12
CA PRO A 21 18.49 -10.07 -38.75
C PRO A 21 17.49 -8.90 -38.71
N ALA A 22 16.45 -9.06 -37.90
CA ALA A 22 15.47 -8.00 -37.66
C ALA A 22 16.12 -6.79 -36.99
N PRO A 23 15.69 -5.55 -37.31
CA PRO A 23 16.19 -4.36 -36.65
C PRO A 23 15.85 -4.40 -35.14
N PRO A 24 16.72 -3.85 -34.28
CA PRO A 24 16.50 -3.82 -32.85
C PRO A 24 15.21 -3.05 -32.54
N ALA A 25 14.42 -3.59 -31.61
CA ALA A 25 13.20 -2.94 -31.15
C ALA A 25 13.51 -1.56 -30.55
N PRO A 26 12.68 -0.54 -30.80
CA PRO A 26 12.87 0.78 -30.22
C PRO A 26 12.81 0.69 -28.69
N THR A 27 13.78 1.30 -28.03
CA THR A 27 13.84 1.37 -26.57
C THR A 27 12.58 2.07 -26.05
N PRO A 28 11.84 1.48 -25.09
CA PRO A 28 10.67 2.13 -24.53
C PRO A 28 11.05 3.48 -23.92
N ALA A 29 10.28 4.52 -24.25
CA ALA A 29 10.48 5.85 -23.71
C ALA A 29 10.40 5.82 -22.17
N PRO A 30 11.20 6.63 -21.46
CA PRO A 30 11.10 6.72 -20.01
C PRO A 30 9.67 7.13 -19.61
N VAL A 31 9.03 6.34 -18.75
CA VAL A 31 7.75 6.73 -18.15
C VAL A 31 8.03 7.96 -17.26
N PRO A 32 7.34 9.10 -17.45
CA PRO A 32 7.53 10.27 -16.60
C PRO A 32 7.28 9.87 -15.15
N VAL A 33 8.27 10.09 -14.28
CA VAL A 33 8.08 9.92 -12.84
C VAL A 33 7.07 11.00 -12.40
N PRO A 34 5.95 10.63 -11.76
CA PRO A 34 5.01 11.62 -11.26
C PRO A 34 5.74 12.55 -10.27
N VAL A 35 5.78 13.84 -10.58
CA VAL A 35 6.35 14.85 -9.67
C VAL A 35 5.40 15.00 -8.49
N ASN A 36 5.92 14.91 -7.26
CA ASN A 36 5.12 15.16 -6.08
C ASN A 36 4.75 16.66 -6.03
N PRO A 37 3.46 17.03 -6.06
CA PRO A 37 3.06 18.43 -6.08
C PRO A 37 3.50 19.20 -4.81
N CYS A 38 3.81 18.48 -3.72
CA CYS A 38 4.33 19.05 -2.50
C CYS A 38 5.77 19.56 -2.60
N ASP A 39 6.52 19.14 -3.61
CA ASP A 39 7.89 19.60 -3.85
C ASP A 39 7.92 20.96 -4.59
N ASP A 40 6.77 21.40 -5.13
CA ASP A 40 6.63 22.66 -5.85
C ASP A 40 6.13 23.78 -4.92
N ALA A 41 7.08 24.55 -4.40
CA ALA A 41 6.82 25.69 -3.51
C ALA A 41 5.89 26.75 -4.13
N ALA A 42 5.86 26.88 -5.47
CA ALA A 42 4.99 27.86 -6.15
C ALA A 42 3.50 27.52 -5.97
N GLN A 43 3.16 26.26 -5.69
CA GLN A 43 1.78 25.86 -5.42
C GLN A 43 1.31 26.25 -4.02
N ARG A 44 2.23 26.58 -3.11
CA ARG A 44 1.95 27.01 -1.73
C ARG A 44 1.00 26.07 -0.99
N LEU A 45 1.19 24.78 -1.19
CA LEU A 45 0.39 23.69 -0.60
C LEU A 45 0.73 23.51 0.88
N LYS A 46 -0.28 23.20 1.69
CA LYS A 46 -0.13 22.70 3.06
C LYS A 46 -0.13 21.18 3.01
N CYS A 47 1.02 20.62 2.68
CA CYS A 47 1.11 19.19 2.43
C CYS A 47 0.99 18.36 3.71
N PRO A 48 0.25 17.24 3.66
CA PRO A 48 0.30 16.26 4.73
C PRO A 48 1.64 15.54 4.70
N ASP A 49 2.07 15.07 5.86
CA ASP A 49 3.22 14.19 5.99
C ASP A 49 2.85 13.10 6.99
N LEU A 50 2.65 11.89 6.50
CA LEU A 50 2.27 10.74 7.31
C LEU A 50 3.52 9.97 7.72
N THR A 51 3.79 9.95 9.01
CA THR A 51 4.89 9.16 9.60
C THR A 51 4.32 8.01 10.41
N MET A 52 5.08 6.93 10.49
CA MET A 52 4.80 5.80 11.36
C MET A 52 5.92 5.73 12.42
N PRO A 53 5.70 6.25 13.64
CA PRO A 53 6.63 6.04 14.74
C PRO A 53 6.79 4.55 15.04
N ALA A 54 7.91 4.21 15.68
CA ALA A 54 8.22 2.84 16.09
C ALA A 54 7.00 2.18 16.78
N PRO A 55 6.59 0.97 16.35
CA PRO A 55 5.51 0.26 17.00
C PRO A 55 5.79 0.01 18.48
N SER A 56 4.73 -0.08 19.26
CA SER A 56 4.80 -0.23 20.72
C SER A 56 3.89 -1.36 21.17
N ASP A 57 3.97 -1.75 22.44
CA ASP A 57 3.07 -2.75 23.04
C ASP A 57 3.06 -4.05 22.20
N LEU A 58 4.23 -4.67 22.11
CA LEU A 58 4.45 -5.89 21.31
C LEU A 58 3.91 -7.11 22.06
N HIS A 59 3.04 -7.87 21.41
CA HIS A 59 2.43 -9.08 21.98
C HIS A 59 2.60 -10.28 21.07
N LEU A 60 3.19 -11.36 21.59
CA LEU A 60 3.22 -12.64 20.90
C LEU A 60 1.93 -13.40 21.16
N ARG A 61 1.18 -13.72 20.10
CA ARG A 61 -0.07 -14.48 20.17
C ARG A 61 0.03 -15.75 19.34
N ARG A 62 -0.49 -16.87 19.87
CA ARG A 62 -0.67 -18.08 19.06
C ARG A 62 -1.97 -17.99 18.26
N SER A 63 -1.96 -18.47 17.02
CA SER A 63 -3.20 -18.62 16.25
C SER A 63 -4.16 -19.58 16.97
N GLY A 64 -5.46 -19.51 16.66
CA GLY A 64 -6.46 -20.42 17.28
C GLY A 64 -6.15 -21.91 17.03
N SER A 65 -5.45 -22.24 15.95
CA SER A 65 -4.97 -23.60 15.65
C SER A 65 -3.68 -24.00 16.38
N GLY A 66 -3.04 -23.08 17.11
CA GLY A 66 -1.74 -23.28 17.77
C GLY A 66 -0.52 -23.37 16.84
N ARG A 67 -0.73 -23.45 15.52
CA ARG A 67 0.35 -23.67 14.53
C ARG A 67 1.19 -22.45 14.22
N ARG A 68 0.64 -21.24 14.40
CA ARG A 68 1.33 -19.99 14.08
C ARG A 68 1.58 -19.15 15.32
N GLN A 69 2.73 -18.50 15.35
CA GLN A 69 3.08 -17.45 16.30
C GLN A 69 3.01 -16.11 15.58
N LEU A 70 2.08 -15.26 16.01
CA LEU A 70 1.83 -13.96 15.42
C LEU A 70 2.31 -12.89 16.38
N LEU A 71 3.26 -12.06 15.96
CA LEU A 71 3.69 -10.89 16.70
C LEU A 71 2.79 -9.72 16.33
N GLN A 72 2.08 -9.17 17.31
CA GLN A 72 1.18 -8.03 17.16
C GLN A 72 1.80 -6.79 17.80
N ALA A 73 1.44 -5.61 17.32
CA ALA A 73 1.93 -4.35 17.85
C ALA A 73 0.84 -3.27 17.81
N THR A 74 0.92 -2.33 18.74
CA THR A 74 0.25 -1.04 18.62
C THR A 74 1.04 -0.15 17.65
N ASN A 75 0.39 0.27 16.56
CA ASN A 75 0.97 1.18 15.58
C ASN A 75 0.10 2.44 15.43
N ARG A 76 0.68 3.49 14.88
CA ARG A 76 -0.02 4.75 14.66
C ARG A 76 0.49 5.45 13.41
N LEU A 77 -0.42 5.84 12.52
CA LEU A 77 -0.12 6.78 11.43
C LEU A 77 -0.32 8.19 11.94
N VAL A 78 0.74 8.98 12.04
CA VAL A 78 0.73 10.35 12.56
C VAL A 78 0.86 11.33 11.40
N ASN A 79 -0.03 12.33 11.34
CA ASN A 79 0.19 13.44 10.41
C ASN A 79 1.03 14.54 11.07
N VAL A 80 2.29 14.67 10.64
CA VAL A 80 3.25 15.69 11.09
C VAL A 80 3.33 16.90 10.15
N GLY A 81 2.65 16.84 8.99
CA GLY A 81 2.71 17.87 7.95
C GLY A 81 1.93 19.15 8.28
N ASP A 82 1.91 20.08 7.32
CA ASP A 82 1.33 21.40 7.48
C ASP A 82 -0.20 21.45 7.26
N GLY A 83 -0.74 20.43 6.58
CA GLY A 83 -2.17 20.30 6.30
C GLY A 83 -2.70 18.90 6.60
N PRO A 84 -4.03 18.71 6.52
CA PRO A 84 -4.62 17.41 6.71
C PRO A 84 -4.27 16.46 5.57
N MET A 85 -4.11 15.18 5.89
CA MET A 85 -4.18 14.15 4.86
C MET A 85 -5.65 13.95 4.55
N GLU A 86 -6.16 14.43 3.42
CA GLU A 86 -7.54 14.21 2.99
C GLU A 86 -7.58 13.46 1.66
N VAL A 87 -8.39 12.41 1.62
CA VAL A 87 -8.69 11.68 0.38
C VAL A 87 -10.19 11.58 0.17
N ARG A 88 -10.60 11.67 -1.09
CA ARG A 88 -11.99 11.52 -1.53
C ARG A 88 -12.09 10.45 -2.59
N GLY A 89 -12.81 9.39 -2.26
CA GLY A 89 -13.10 8.30 -3.17
C GLY A 89 -14.48 8.44 -3.81
N ARG A 90 -14.57 8.13 -5.11
CA ARG A 90 -15.83 7.83 -5.80
C ARG A 90 -15.92 6.34 -6.12
N ARG A 91 -17.14 5.82 -6.06
CA ARG A 91 -17.43 4.40 -6.19
C ARG A 91 -17.16 3.92 -7.61
N THR A 92 -16.35 2.86 -7.74
CA THR A 92 -16.13 2.14 -9.00
C THR A 92 -16.53 0.66 -8.90
N GLY A 93 -16.88 0.17 -7.70
CA GLY A 93 -17.35 -1.19 -7.48
C GLY A 93 -18.19 -1.35 -6.22
N SER A 94 -18.69 -2.56 -5.97
CA SER A 94 -19.58 -2.85 -4.83
C SER A 94 -18.95 -2.54 -3.46
N ARG A 95 -17.62 -2.70 -3.34
CA ARG A 95 -16.86 -2.48 -2.11
C ARG A 95 -15.58 -1.66 -2.32
N VAL A 96 -15.50 -0.91 -3.42
CA VAL A 96 -14.30 -0.18 -3.83
C VAL A 96 -14.64 1.23 -4.29
N MET A 97 -13.88 2.20 -3.80
CA MET A 97 -13.74 3.54 -4.37
C MET A 97 -12.41 3.56 -5.12
N GLY A 98 -12.44 3.44 -6.45
CA GLY A 98 -11.25 3.36 -7.29
C GLY A 98 -10.77 4.71 -7.83
N GLU A 99 -11.67 5.68 -7.92
CA GLU A 99 -11.32 7.07 -8.24
C GLU A 99 -11.03 7.80 -6.94
N VAL A 100 -9.77 7.86 -6.53
CA VAL A 100 -9.35 8.54 -5.31
C VAL A 100 -8.59 9.81 -5.66
N THR A 101 -9.05 10.93 -5.11
CA THR A 101 -8.36 12.22 -5.20
C THR A 101 -7.81 12.58 -3.84
N GLN A 102 -6.55 13.02 -3.79
CA GLN A 102 -6.00 13.70 -2.64
C GLN A 102 -6.40 15.17 -2.67
N VAL A 103 -6.88 15.69 -1.54
CA VAL A 103 -7.28 17.09 -1.40
C VAL A 103 -6.28 17.79 -0.50
N ILE A 104 -5.63 18.83 -1.01
CA ILE A 104 -4.59 19.56 -0.29
C ILE A 104 -5.02 21.03 -0.15
N ASP A 105 -5.02 21.53 1.08
CA ASP A 105 -5.28 22.94 1.37
C ASP A 105 -4.09 23.79 0.89
N THR A 106 -4.33 25.05 0.53
CA THR A 106 -3.27 26.02 0.24
C THR A 106 -3.17 27.06 1.36
N THR A 107 -2.06 27.80 1.39
CA THR A 107 -1.90 28.95 2.29
C THR A 107 -2.90 30.08 2.06
N GLY A 108 -3.56 30.14 0.89
CA GLY A 108 -4.64 31.07 0.58
C GLY A 108 -6.05 30.57 0.93
N SER A 109 -6.16 29.53 1.76
CA SER A 109 -7.43 28.89 2.16
C SER A 109 -8.25 28.29 1.02
N THR A 110 -7.65 28.08 -0.16
CA THR A 110 -8.24 27.30 -1.26
C THR A 110 -7.83 25.84 -1.17
N ARG A 111 -8.47 24.98 -1.97
CA ARG A 111 -8.18 23.54 -2.03
C ARG A 111 -7.82 23.12 -3.44
N ARG A 112 -6.75 22.32 -3.57
CA ARG A 112 -6.38 21.64 -4.82
C ARG A 112 -6.68 20.16 -4.72
N ARG A 113 -6.93 19.54 -5.87
CA ARG A 113 -7.19 18.10 -5.99
C ARG A 113 -6.13 17.50 -6.90
N PHE A 114 -5.59 16.37 -6.48
CA PHE A 114 -4.61 15.60 -7.21
C PHE A 114 -5.12 14.18 -7.35
N GLU A 115 -4.99 13.60 -8.53
CA GLU A 115 -5.30 12.19 -8.75
C GLU A 115 -4.32 11.34 -7.92
N SER A 116 -4.85 10.30 -7.28
CA SER A 116 -4.08 9.36 -6.48
C SER A 116 -4.25 7.96 -7.03
N SER A 117 -3.18 7.17 -6.99
CA SER A 117 -3.24 5.72 -7.28
C SER A 117 -3.84 4.91 -6.11
N GLY A 118 -4.16 5.57 -4.99
CA GLY A 118 -4.81 4.96 -3.84
C GLY A 118 -6.21 4.43 -4.14
N ARG A 119 -6.70 3.55 -3.26
CA ARG A 119 -8.08 3.03 -3.31
C ARG A 119 -8.69 3.04 -1.93
N LEU A 120 -10.01 3.23 -1.85
CA LEU A 120 -10.74 2.99 -0.60
C LEU A 120 -11.50 1.67 -0.70
N ARG A 121 -11.30 0.77 0.27
CA ARG A 121 -11.96 -0.53 0.32
C ARG A 121 -12.88 -0.64 1.54
N PHE A 122 -14.09 -1.15 1.31
CA PHE A 122 -14.97 -1.55 2.41
C PHE A 122 -14.44 -2.85 3.04
N THR A 123 -13.90 -2.74 4.25
CA THR A 123 -13.20 -3.82 4.95
C THR A 123 -13.99 -4.24 6.18
N PHE A 124 -14.29 -5.54 6.30
CA PHE A 124 -14.92 -6.12 7.49
C PHE A 124 -13.87 -6.42 8.53
N ILE A 125 -14.11 -5.98 9.78
CA ILE A 125 -13.20 -6.19 10.89
C ILE A 125 -13.80 -7.26 11.80
N PRO A 126 -13.14 -8.42 12.01
CA PRO A 126 -13.67 -9.48 12.85
C PRO A 126 -14.04 -8.96 14.25
N GLY A 127 -15.21 -9.35 14.74
CA GLY A 127 -15.74 -8.89 16.03
C GLY A 127 -16.22 -7.42 16.04
N GLN A 128 -16.27 -6.76 14.88
CA GLN A 128 -16.75 -5.39 14.72
C GLN A 128 -17.61 -5.26 13.45
N TYR A 129 -17.74 -4.04 12.93
CA TYR A 129 -18.46 -3.71 11.71
C TYR A 129 -17.55 -3.67 10.47
N GLY A 130 -18.16 -3.38 9.31
CA GLY A 130 -17.44 -3.00 8.10
C GLY A 130 -17.19 -1.50 8.04
N TYR A 131 -16.04 -1.10 7.51
CA TYR A 131 -15.63 0.30 7.40
C TYR A 131 -14.98 0.57 6.04
N TRP A 132 -15.25 1.74 5.46
CA TRP A 132 -14.45 2.25 4.35
C TRP A 132 -13.08 2.67 4.87
N LYS A 133 -12.02 2.16 4.24
CA LYS A 133 -10.64 2.38 4.66
C LYS A 133 -9.74 2.67 3.46
N TYR A 134 -8.68 3.44 3.65
CA TYR A 134 -7.60 3.54 2.68
C TYR A 134 -6.87 2.20 2.60
N GLU A 135 -6.84 1.63 1.40
CA GLU A 135 -6.32 0.29 1.17
C GLU A 135 -4.80 0.30 1.14
N ASN A 136 -4.17 -0.72 1.73
CA ASN A 136 -2.72 -0.94 1.66
C ASN A 136 -1.87 0.25 2.14
N ALA A 137 -2.31 0.94 3.19
CA ALA A 137 -1.69 2.16 3.69
C ALA A 137 -0.31 1.92 4.34
N ALA A 138 -0.14 0.78 4.98
CA ALA A 138 1.09 0.40 5.67
C ALA A 138 1.25 -1.12 5.73
N TYR A 139 2.41 -1.58 6.12
CA TYR A 139 2.70 -2.98 6.47
C TYR A 139 3.81 -2.96 7.50
N PHE A 140 3.98 -4.06 8.21
CA PHE A 140 5.11 -4.21 9.13
C PHE A 140 6.26 -4.95 8.47
N GLU A 141 7.47 -4.68 8.91
CA GLU A 141 8.67 -5.42 8.58
C GLU A 141 9.31 -6.00 9.85
N LEU A 142 9.92 -7.17 9.70
CA LEU A 142 10.78 -7.75 10.72
C LEU A 142 12.20 -7.82 10.18
N TRP A 143 13.15 -7.25 10.90
CA TRP A 143 14.55 -7.18 10.52
C TRP A 143 15.42 -7.98 11.48
N GLU A 144 16.25 -8.87 10.95
CA GLU A 144 17.30 -9.54 11.72
C GLU A 144 18.32 -8.51 12.19
N LEU A 145 18.76 -8.67 13.44
CA LEU A 145 19.81 -7.87 14.04
C LEU A 145 21.09 -8.69 14.19
N ASP A 146 22.23 -8.08 13.90
CA ASP A 146 23.53 -8.65 14.27
C ASP A 146 23.84 -8.44 15.76
N ARG A 147 25.02 -8.89 16.18
CA ARG A 147 25.49 -8.75 17.59
C ARG A 147 25.68 -7.30 18.03
N SER A 148 25.82 -6.35 17.10
CA SER A 148 25.91 -4.91 17.40
C SER A 148 24.53 -4.24 17.48
N GLY A 149 23.46 -4.96 17.12
CA GLY A 149 22.10 -4.41 17.04
C GLY A 149 21.79 -3.76 15.69
N ALA A 150 22.67 -3.89 14.69
CA ALA A 150 22.43 -3.35 13.36
C ALA A 150 21.50 -4.26 12.55
N ARG A 151 20.57 -3.66 11.79
CA ARG A 151 19.70 -4.39 10.87
C ARG A 151 20.54 -4.97 9.72
N VAL A 152 20.49 -6.29 9.54
CA VAL A 152 21.24 -6.97 8.48
C VAL A 152 20.38 -7.38 7.29
N ARG A 153 19.18 -7.90 7.54
CA ARG A 153 18.28 -8.41 6.50
C ARG A 153 16.84 -8.40 6.98
N ARG A 154 15.90 -8.11 6.07
CA ARG A 154 14.48 -8.31 6.34
C ARG A 154 14.17 -9.81 6.39
N ALA A 155 13.73 -10.26 7.56
CA ALA A 155 13.34 -11.63 7.82
C ALA A 155 11.92 -11.91 7.31
N GLU A 156 10.99 -11.01 7.62
CA GLU A 156 9.56 -11.21 7.34
C GLU A 156 8.86 -9.91 6.98
N LEU A 157 7.70 -10.06 6.32
CA LEU A 157 6.81 -8.97 5.93
C LEU A 157 5.39 -9.27 6.43
N GLY A 158 4.81 -8.32 7.17
CA GLY A 158 3.42 -8.39 7.59
C GLY A 158 2.43 -8.17 6.43
N PRO A 159 1.17 -8.62 6.57
CA PRO A 159 0.12 -8.24 5.64
C PRO A 159 -0.06 -6.72 5.58
N LYS A 160 -0.41 -6.23 4.39
CA LYS A 160 -0.77 -4.83 4.20
C LYS A 160 -2.03 -4.48 5.00
N GLN A 161 -1.99 -3.34 5.64
CA GLN A 161 -3.00 -2.83 6.55
C GLN A 161 -3.86 -1.77 5.85
N ASN A 162 -5.17 -1.87 6.02
CA ASN A 162 -6.10 -0.84 5.59
C ASN A 162 -6.37 0.10 6.77
N TYR A 163 -6.19 1.40 6.56
CA TYR A 163 -6.34 2.42 7.59
C TYR A 163 -7.64 3.20 7.46
N CYS A 164 -8.19 3.62 8.59
CA CYS A 164 -9.38 4.43 8.56
C CYS A 164 -9.07 5.84 8.03
N LEU A 165 -7.87 6.35 8.33
CA LEU A 165 -7.50 7.76 8.24
C LEU A 165 -8.56 8.57 8.98
N ARG A 166 -8.35 8.69 10.29
CA ARG A 166 -9.20 9.44 11.22
C ARG A 166 -8.36 10.11 12.29
N ASP A 167 -8.97 11.06 12.97
CA ASP A 167 -8.47 11.66 14.18
C ASP A 167 -8.85 10.75 15.36
N TYR A 168 -7.95 9.81 15.72
CA TYR A 168 -8.15 8.92 16.87
C TYR A 168 -7.46 9.47 18.12
N GLU A 169 -6.16 9.68 18.06
CA GLU A 169 -5.34 10.17 19.18
C GLU A 169 -4.70 11.53 18.86
N LYS A 170 -4.66 12.43 19.85
CA LYS A 170 -3.97 13.73 19.71
C LYS A 170 -2.48 13.58 20.02
N VAL A 171 -1.64 14.03 19.10
CA VAL A 171 -0.23 14.28 19.35
C VAL A 171 -0.09 15.71 19.90
N ARG A 172 -0.09 15.82 21.23
CA ARG A 172 -0.40 17.06 22.01
C ARG A 172 0.38 18.32 21.60
N ALA A 173 1.58 18.20 21.06
CA ALA A 173 2.46 19.34 20.81
C ALA A 173 1.98 20.27 19.66
N TYR A 174 1.21 19.78 18.69
CA TYR A 174 0.83 20.58 17.50
C TYR A 174 -0.52 20.18 16.86
N ALA A 175 -1.37 19.45 17.61
CA ALA A 175 -2.67 19.02 17.13
C ALA A 175 -3.63 20.19 16.86
N VAL A 176 -4.19 20.24 15.66
CA VAL A 176 -5.29 21.16 15.33
C VAL A 176 -6.62 20.64 15.86
N ARG A 177 -7.70 21.41 15.67
CA ARG A 177 -9.07 20.94 15.98
C ARG A 177 -9.39 19.69 15.14
N LEU A 178 -10.07 18.72 15.76
CA LEU A 178 -10.53 17.50 15.10
C LEU A 178 -11.36 17.83 13.84
N GLY A 179 -10.98 17.25 12.71
CA GLY A 179 -11.62 17.40 11.40
C GLY A 179 -12.16 16.09 10.80
N TYR A 180 -11.66 14.93 11.24
CA TYR A 180 -11.98 13.62 10.66
C TYR A 180 -12.39 12.60 11.73
N GLY A 181 -13.69 12.37 11.87
CA GLY A 181 -14.23 11.39 12.81
C GLY A 181 -14.06 9.93 12.36
N ALA A 182 -14.80 9.02 13.00
CA ALA A 182 -14.78 7.60 12.68
C ALA A 182 -15.16 7.29 11.22
N CYS A 183 -14.61 6.18 10.70
CA CYS A 183 -14.89 5.71 9.35
C CYS A 183 -16.35 5.42 9.09
N LYS A 184 -16.74 5.65 7.83
CA LYS A 184 -18.10 5.36 7.37
C LYS A 184 -18.35 3.85 7.30
N GLN A 185 -19.47 3.43 7.87
CA GLN A 185 -19.89 2.02 7.93
C GLN A 185 -20.92 1.63 6.87
N ASN A 186 -21.55 2.60 6.19
CA ASN A 186 -22.54 2.28 5.16
C ASN A 186 -21.84 1.79 3.87
N PRO A 187 -22.00 0.52 3.47
CA PRO A 187 -21.35 -0.03 2.27
C PRO A 187 -21.96 0.49 0.97
N ARG A 188 -23.06 1.26 0.99
CA ARG A 188 -23.80 1.76 -0.18
C ARG A 188 -23.46 3.21 -0.58
N LEU A 189 -22.53 3.87 0.11
CA LEU A 189 -22.14 5.26 -0.19
C LEU A 189 -21.53 5.42 -1.59
N ASN A 190 -21.94 6.40 -2.38
CA ASN A 190 -21.32 6.65 -3.70
C ASN A 190 -20.03 7.47 -3.63
N SER A 191 -19.78 8.12 -2.50
CA SER A 191 -18.52 8.80 -2.21
C SER A 191 -18.16 8.68 -0.75
N VAL A 192 -16.85 8.69 -0.46
CA VAL A 192 -16.31 8.65 0.90
C VAL A 192 -15.18 9.67 1.02
N LYS A 193 -15.17 10.38 2.15
CA LYS A 193 -14.07 11.23 2.59
C LYS A 193 -13.42 10.58 3.80
N LEU A 194 -12.11 10.36 3.74
CA LEU A 194 -11.28 9.93 4.87
C LEU A 194 -10.17 10.96 5.08
N GLY A 195 -9.59 11.01 6.27
CA GLY A 195 -8.44 11.86 6.49
C GLY A 195 -7.90 11.92 7.91
N THR A 196 -6.68 12.43 8.07
CA THR A 196 -6.05 12.63 9.38
C THR A 196 -5.57 14.08 9.48
N SER A 197 -6.08 14.79 10.47
CA SER A 197 -5.73 16.18 10.75
C SER A 197 -4.27 16.29 11.21
N ARG A 198 -3.66 17.44 10.98
CA ARG A 198 -2.32 17.76 11.51
C ARG A 198 -2.26 17.55 13.03
N GLY A 199 -1.26 16.80 13.47
CA GLY A 199 -1.03 16.46 14.88
C GLY A 199 -2.04 15.47 15.46
N TRP A 200 -2.76 14.74 14.62
CA TRP A 200 -3.54 13.58 15.02
C TRP A 200 -2.93 12.30 14.48
N SER A 201 -3.26 11.19 15.13
CA SER A 201 -2.96 9.86 14.63
C SER A 201 -4.20 9.00 14.46
N ASP A 202 -4.13 8.09 13.48
CA ASP A 202 -4.98 6.91 13.39
C ASP A 202 -4.21 5.74 14.00
N THR A 203 -4.61 5.31 15.20
CA THR A 203 -3.89 4.33 16.03
C THR A 203 -4.63 2.99 16.00
N TYR A 204 -3.94 1.91 15.63
CA TYR A 204 -4.42 0.54 15.82
C TYR A 204 -3.64 -0.13 16.94
N PHE A 205 -4.32 -0.43 18.03
CA PHE A 205 -3.74 -1.15 19.18
C PHE A 205 -3.40 -2.60 18.83
N TYR A 206 -2.51 -3.26 19.58
CA TYR A 206 -2.06 -4.64 19.31
C TYR A 206 -3.20 -5.67 19.17
N GLY A 207 -4.29 -5.48 19.93
CA GLY A 207 -5.49 -6.33 19.87
C GLY A 207 -6.40 -6.06 18.66
N TYR A 208 -6.08 -5.07 17.82
CA TYR A 208 -6.86 -4.76 16.64
C TYR A 208 -6.92 -5.97 15.70
N ALA A 209 -8.13 -6.41 15.38
CA ALA A 209 -8.35 -7.61 14.57
C ALA A 209 -7.93 -7.41 13.09
N GLY A 210 -7.60 -8.51 12.41
CA GLY A 210 -7.23 -8.51 11.00
C GLY A 210 -5.72 -8.48 10.77
N SER A 211 -5.25 -7.59 9.88
CA SER A 211 -3.87 -7.53 9.37
C SER A 211 -2.84 -6.91 10.34
N ASN A 212 -3.17 -6.68 11.61
CA ASN A 212 -2.25 -6.05 12.56
C ASN A 212 -1.32 -7.07 13.24
N HIS A 213 -0.47 -7.75 12.46
CA HIS A 213 0.50 -8.74 12.95
C HIS A 213 1.62 -9.02 11.93
N ILE A 214 2.69 -9.70 12.36
CA ILE A 214 3.65 -10.44 11.52
C ILE A 214 3.65 -11.91 11.97
N ASP A 215 3.74 -12.86 11.04
CA ASP A 215 3.98 -14.26 11.37
C ASP A 215 5.47 -14.46 11.70
N VAL A 216 5.77 -14.90 12.92
CA VAL A 216 7.13 -15.12 13.42
C VAL A 216 7.39 -16.59 13.74
N THR A 217 6.58 -17.48 13.17
CA THR A 217 6.65 -18.92 13.45
C THR A 217 8.03 -19.47 13.11
N GLY A 218 8.67 -20.10 14.09
CA GLY A 218 9.96 -20.76 13.91
C GLY A 218 11.17 -19.81 13.93
N LEU A 219 10.96 -18.50 14.01
CA LEU A 219 12.05 -17.52 14.11
C LEU A 219 12.72 -17.59 15.49
N ARG A 220 14.04 -17.41 15.50
CA ARG A 220 14.88 -17.40 16.71
C ARG A 220 16.03 -16.43 16.52
N GLY A 221 16.31 -15.63 17.55
CA GLY A 221 17.36 -14.62 17.50
C GLY A 221 16.86 -13.24 17.90
N CYS A 222 17.63 -12.21 17.53
CA CYS A 222 17.31 -10.82 17.81
C CYS A 222 16.75 -10.16 16.56
N TYR A 223 15.61 -9.48 16.72
CA TYR A 223 14.91 -8.83 15.61
C TYR A 223 14.45 -7.42 16.01
N ALA A 224 14.42 -6.52 15.04
CA ALA A 224 13.70 -5.26 15.14
C ALA A 224 12.36 -5.37 14.39
N PHE A 225 11.31 -4.87 15.03
CA PHE A 225 9.97 -4.77 14.47
C PHE A 225 9.71 -3.32 14.05
N ASP A 226 9.29 -3.11 12.80
CA ASP A 226 9.06 -1.79 12.19
C ASP A 226 7.68 -1.73 11.52
#